data_AF-A0A8J3GED3-F1
#
_entry.id   AF-A0A8J3GED3-F1
#
_cell.length_a   1.000
_cell.length_b   1.000
_cell.length_c   1.000
_cell.angle_alpha   90.00
_cell.angle_beta   90.00
_cell.angle_gamma   90.00
#
_symmetry.space_group_name_H-M   'P 1'
#
loop_
_entity.id
_entity.type
_entity.pdbx_description
1 polymer ?
#
loop_
_entity_poly.entity_id
_entity_poly.type
_entity_poly.pdbx_seq_one_letter_code
_entity_poly.pdbx_strand_id
1 'polypeptide(L)'
;MHRQKLFQQAFDEQGANGDDFGMLLIYLVPFIMLIDIAQLLVAERFIGMKQIRSGQHPLESDRRPPNWAIAIWITGLCILWLYMILLVFDPRGALQGGLMFFVSLSGFALRRMAGLKWALVLMTIETAIRLGLLANMLMVVFFFDGRLLPASYYQ
;
A
#
# COMPACT_ATOMS: atom_id res chain seq x y z
N MET A 1 9.48 -44.80 -10.19
CA MET A 1 8.77 -44.34 -8.96
C MET A 1 9.56 -43.31 -8.14
N HIS A 2 10.86 -43.48 -7.86
CA HIS A 2 11.62 -42.52 -7.02
C HIS A 2 11.71 -41.09 -7.61
N ARG A 3 11.85 -40.97 -8.94
CA ARG A 3 11.92 -39.67 -9.65
C ARG A 3 10.61 -38.87 -9.62
N GLN A 4 9.46 -39.55 -9.55
CA GLN A 4 8.15 -38.88 -9.45
C GLN A 4 7.92 -38.31 -8.05
N LYS A 5 8.39 -39.00 -7.00
CA LYS A 5 8.31 -38.50 -5.63
C LYS A 5 9.16 -37.23 -5.43
N LEU A 6 10.35 -37.18 -6.03
CA LEU A 6 11.21 -35.99 -5.98
C LEU A 6 10.58 -34.79 -6.72
N PHE A 7 9.95 -35.03 -7.87
CA PHE A 7 9.24 -33.98 -8.60
C PHE A 7 8.02 -33.46 -7.83
N GLN A 8 7.25 -34.36 -7.21
CA GLN A 8 6.10 -33.99 -6.39
C GLN A 8 6.54 -33.18 -5.16
N GLN A 9 7.59 -33.63 -4.47
CA GLN A 9 8.13 -32.95 -3.31
C GLN A 9 8.67 -31.55 -3.65
N ALA A 10 9.36 -31.39 -4.78
CA ALA A 10 9.80 -30.08 -5.25
C ALA A 10 8.62 -29.15 -5.57
N PHE A 11 7.53 -29.68 -6.13
CA PHE A 11 6.30 -28.91 -6.38
C PHE A 11 5.60 -28.51 -5.09
N ASP A 12 5.52 -29.40 -4.11
CA ASP A 12 4.90 -29.16 -2.81
C ASP A 12 5.71 -28.13 -1.99
N GLU A 13 7.04 -28.24 -2.00
CA GLU A 13 7.93 -27.25 -1.37
C GLU A 13 7.85 -25.87 -2.05
N GLN A 14 7.67 -25.84 -3.37
CA GLN A 14 7.52 -24.59 -4.12
C GLN A 14 6.15 -23.94 -3.92
N GLY A 15 5.09 -24.74 -3.75
CA GLY A 15 3.76 -24.28 -3.36
C GLY A 15 3.74 -23.72 -1.93
N ALA A 16 4.38 -24.40 -0.97
CA ALA A 16 4.48 -23.96 0.42
C ALA A 16 5.21 -22.61 0.54
N ASN A 17 6.33 -22.43 -0.17
CA ASN A 17 7.08 -21.16 -0.16
C ASN A 17 6.28 -19.99 -0.78
N GLY A 18 5.45 -20.27 -1.80
CA GLY A 18 4.57 -19.26 -2.40
C GLY A 18 3.47 -18.79 -1.44
N ASP A 19 2.90 -19.74 -0.69
CA ASP A 19 1.85 -19.45 0.29
C ASP A 19 2.36 -18.63 1.49
N ASP A 20 3.57 -18.89 1.96
CA ASP A 20 4.20 -18.17 3.07
C ASP A 20 4.52 -16.72 2.69
N PHE A 21 5.00 -16.48 1.47
CA PHE A 21 5.27 -15.14 0.97
C PHE A 21 3.99 -14.31 0.83
N GLY A 22 2.90 -14.90 0.30
CA GLY A 22 1.60 -14.25 0.24
C GLY A 22 1.07 -13.86 1.63
N MET A 23 1.21 -14.75 2.62
CA MET A 23 0.85 -14.45 4.01
C MET A 23 1.67 -13.30 4.59
N LEU A 24 2.98 -13.25 4.31
CA LEU A 24 3.83 -12.15 4.73
C LEU A 24 3.33 -10.79 4.20
N LEU A 25 2.93 -10.73 2.92
CA LEU A 25 2.38 -9.51 2.32
C LEU A 25 1.08 -9.07 3.00
N ILE A 26 0.24 -10.01 3.41
CA ILE A 26 -0.99 -9.74 4.16
C ILE A 26 -0.67 -9.21 5.57
N TYR A 27 0.27 -9.83 6.28
CA TYR A 27 0.67 -9.36 7.61
C TYR A 27 1.32 -7.98 7.59
N LEU A 28 1.85 -7.56 6.45
CA LEU A 28 2.42 -6.22 6.29
C LEU A 28 1.35 -5.12 6.16
N VAL A 29 0.10 -5.46 5.83
CA VAL A 29 -0.99 -4.47 5.64
C VAL A 29 -1.08 -3.39 6.72
N PRO A 30 -1.11 -3.69 8.04
CA PRO A 30 -1.18 -2.64 9.06
C PRO A 30 0.02 -1.68 8.99
N PHE A 31 1.21 -2.17 8.67
CA PHE A 31 2.39 -1.31 8.49
C PHE A 31 2.27 -0.44 7.24
N ILE A 32 1.74 -0.99 6.14
CA ILE A 32 1.48 -0.24 4.91
C ILE A 32 0.44 0.86 5.15
N MET A 33 -0.63 0.58 5.91
CA MET A 33 -1.60 1.59 6.29
C MET A 33 -0.95 2.75 7.07
N LEU A 34 -0.06 2.45 8.01
CA LEU A 34 0.67 3.47 8.76
C LEU A 34 1.56 4.32 7.84
N ILE A 35 2.22 3.70 6.86
CA ILE A 35 3.00 4.42 5.84
C ILE A 35 2.08 5.36 5.04
N ASP A 36 0.93 4.88 4.57
CA ASP A 36 -0.03 5.67 3.80
C ASP A 36 -0.56 6.89 4.60
N ILE A 37 -0.85 6.69 5.89
CA ILE A 37 -1.26 7.76 6.81
C ILE A 37 -0.11 8.75 7.05
N ALA A 38 1.11 8.26 7.28
CA ALA A 38 2.28 9.10 7.50
C ALA A 38 2.59 9.98 6.27
N GLN A 39 2.42 9.44 5.06
CA GLN A 39 2.49 10.22 3.82
C GLN A 39 1.42 11.32 3.85
N LEU A 40 0.16 11.02 4.17
CA LEU A 40 -0.86 12.08 4.21
C LEU A 40 -0.53 13.19 5.23
N LEU A 41 -0.08 12.83 6.43
CA LEU A 41 0.30 13.78 7.48
C LEU A 41 1.47 14.68 7.06
N VAL A 42 2.48 14.09 6.41
CA VAL A 42 3.63 14.86 5.94
C VAL A 42 3.23 15.74 4.72
N ALA A 43 2.27 15.32 3.89
CA ALA A 43 1.71 16.15 2.81
C ALA A 43 0.98 17.36 3.38
N GLU A 44 0.18 17.15 4.41
CA GLU A 44 -0.52 18.25 5.08
C GLU A 44 0.48 19.24 5.71
N ARG A 45 1.54 18.72 6.35
CA ARG A 45 2.56 19.55 7.00
C ARG A 45 3.25 20.48 6.01
N PHE A 46 3.63 19.96 4.85
CA PHE A 46 4.43 20.69 3.88
C PHE A 46 3.56 21.36 2.81
N ILE A 47 2.66 20.64 2.15
CA ILE A 47 1.82 21.06 1.01
C ILE A 47 0.45 21.62 1.46
N GLY A 48 0.21 21.71 2.77
CA GLY A 48 -1.08 22.08 3.34
C GLY A 48 -1.60 23.48 2.99
N MET A 49 -2.80 23.78 3.50
CA MET A 49 -3.55 25.03 3.28
C MET A 49 -2.72 26.32 3.44
N LYS A 50 -1.70 26.31 4.31
CA LYS A 50 -0.82 27.46 4.54
C LYS A 50 0.10 27.74 3.33
N GLN A 51 0.56 26.71 2.64
CA GLN A 51 1.38 26.85 1.42
C GLN A 51 0.50 27.15 0.20
N ILE A 52 -0.70 26.57 0.13
CA ILE A 52 -1.69 26.89 -0.91
C ILE A 52 -2.07 28.38 -0.86
N ARG A 53 -2.21 28.96 0.35
CA ARG A 53 -2.51 30.39 0.54
C ARG A 53 -1.37 31.31 0.15
N SER A 54 -0.11 30.90 0.33
CA SER A 54 1.03 31.75 -0.05
C SER A 54 1.28 31.75 -1.56
N GLY A 55 0.77 30.76 -2.30
CA GLY A 55 0.97 30.64 -3.75
C GLY A 55 2.42 30.40 -4.17
N GLN A 56 3.32 30.28 -3.19
CA GLN A 56 4.76 30.08 -3.41
C GLN A 56 5.05 28.61 -3.69
N HIS A 57 6.04 28.37 -4.54
CA HIS A 57 6.49 27.03 -4.83
C HIS A 57 7.04 26.35 -3.54
N PRO A 58 6.73 25.07 -3.25
CA PRO A 58 7.10 24.44 -1.98
C PRO A 58 8.59 24.46 -1.64
N LEU A 59 9.44 24.45 -2.66
CA LEU A 59 10.91 24.49 -2.54
C LEU A 59 11.48 25.88 -2.27
N GLU A 60 10.69 26.93 -2.51
CA GLU A 60 11.09 28.34 -2.36
C GLU A 60 10.45 28.99 -1.12
N SER A 61 9.59 28.25 -0.43
CA SER A 61 8.93 28.71 0.79
C SER A 61 9.79 28.52 2.03
N ASP A 62 9.57 29.34 3.05
CA ASP A 62 10.15 29.19 4.40
C ASP A 62 9.81 27.84 5.08
N ARG A 63 8.91 27.04 4.49
CA ARG A 63 8.51 25.71 4.94
C ARG A 63 9.08 24.59 4.08
N ARG A 64 10.20 24.81 3.40
CA ARG A 64 10.86 23.76 2.64
C ARG A 64 11.12 22.54 3.54
N PRO A 65 10.68 21.33 3.13
CA PRO A 65 11.01 20.12 3.86
C PRO A 65 12.53 19.91 3.88
N PRO A 66 13.11 19.54 5.02
CA PRO A 66 14.53 19.22 5.08
C PRO A 66 14.83 18.00 4.21
N ASN A 67 16.04 17.91 3.66
CA ASN A 67 16.42 16.87 2.69
C ASN A 67 16.16 15.44 3.20
N TRP A 68 16.35 15.18 4.49
CA TRP A 68 16.06 13.87 5.10
C TRP A 68 14.56 13.53 5.06
N ALA A 69 13.68 14.51 5.23
CA ALA A 69 12.23 14.29 5.19
C ALA A 69 11.77 13.99 3.75
N ILE A 70 12.37 14.66 2.76
CA ILE A 70 12.16 14.36 1.34
C ILE A 70 12.61 12.94 1.02
N ALA A 71 13.78 12.52 1.51
CA ALA A 71 14.29 11.17 1.31
C ALA A 71 13.34 10.12 1.90
N ILE A 72 12.95 10.27 3.18
CA ILE A 72 11.99 9.36 3.84
C ILE A 72 10.66 9.31 3.09
N TRP A 73 10.16 10.47 2.64
CA TRP A 73 8.93 10.55 1.87
C TRP A 73 9.00 9.72 0.58
N ILE A 74 10.06 9.92 -0.22
CA ILE A 74 10.28 9.19 -1.47
C ILE A 74 10.45 7.69 -1.18
N THR A 75 11.20 7.33 -0.15
CA THR A 75 11.36 5.93 0.27
C THR A 75 10.01 5.30 0.62
N GLY A 76 9.14 6.01 1.35
CA GLY A 76 7.80 5.53 1.66
C GLY A 76 6.95 5.29 0.41
N LEU A 77 7.03 6.18 -0.58
CA LEU A 77 6.39 5.97 -1.89
C LEU A 77 6.97 4.73 -2.59
N CYS A 78 8.28 4.58 -2.65
CA CYS A 78 8.92 3.42 -3.28
C CYS A 78 8.50 2.10 -2.62
N ILE A 79 8.45 2.05 -1.28
CA ILE A 79 7.98 0.89 -0.52
C ILE A 79 6.52 0.57 -0.88
N LEU A 80 5.66 1.60 -0.93
CA LEU A 80 4.25 1.43 -1.25
C LEU A 80 4.05 0.91 -2.68
N TRP A 81 4.77 1.45 -3.66
CA TRP A 81 4.73 0.98 -5.05
C TRP A 81 5.22 -0.46 -5.19
N LEU A 82 6.35 -0.77 -4.55
CA LEU A 82 6.87 -2.13 -4.52
C LEU A 82 5.85 -3.09 -3.90
N TYR A 83 5.23 -2.71 -2.78
CA TYR A 83 4.20 -3.49 -2.12
C TYR A 83 3.03 -3.80 -3.05
N MET A 84 2.47 -2.79 -3.75
CA MET A 84 1.37 -3.01 -4.69
C MET A 84 1.77 -3.95 -5.83
N ILE A 85 2.98 -3.81 -6.37
CA ILE A 85 3.48 -4.67 -7.44
C ILE A 85 3.58 -6.12 -6.93
N LEU A 86 4.17 -6.34 -5.75
CA LEU A 86 4.28 -7.66 -5.16
C LEU A 86 2.90 -8.27 -4.88
N LEU A 87 1.94 -7.46 -4.42
CA LEU A 87 0.58 -7.90 -4.12
C LEU A 87 -0.19 -8.33 -5.38
N VAL A 88 0.09 -7.74 -6.55
CA VAL A 88 -0.49 -8.15 -7.84
C VAL A 88 -0.10 -9.58 -8.23
N PHE A 89 1.07 -10.04 -7.81
CA PHE A 89 1.54 -11.41 -8.09
C PHE A 89 1.02 -12.46 -7.10
N ASP A 90 0.40 -12.03 -5.99
CA ASP A 90 -0.21 -12.95 -5.02
C ASP A 90 -1.71 -13.13 -5.32
N PRO A 91 -2.22 -14.38 -5.48
CA PRO A 91 -3.63 -14.61 -5.80
C PRO A 91 -4.64 -14.05 -4.79
N ARG A 92 -4.27 -13.94 -3.51
CA ARG A 92 -5.16 -13.46 -2.43
C ARG A 92 -5.27 -11.94 -2.42
N GLY A 93 -4.20 -11.26 -2.85
CA GLY A 93 -4.09 -9.80 -2.89
C GLY A 93 -4.19 -9.17 -4.28
N ALA A 94 -4.22 -9.97 -5.37
CA ALA A 94 -4.04 -9.48 -6.74
C ALA A 94 -5.03 -8.37 -7.13
N LEU A 95 -6.31 -8.55 -6.78
CA LEU A 95 -7.35 -7.57 -7.08
C LEU A 95 -7.13 -6.26 -6.32
N GLN A 96 -6.84 -6.34 -5.03
CA GLN A 96 -6.59 -5.19 -4.16
C GLN A 96 -5.34 -4.45 -4.61
N GLY A 97 -4.25 -5.17 -4.88
CA GLY A 97 -3.00 -4.63 -5.41
C GLY A 97 -3.20 -3.90 -6.73
N GLY A 98 -3.94 -4.51 -7.67
CA GLY A 98 -4.26 -3.92 -8.96
C GLY A 98 -5.10 -2.64 -8.83
N LEU A 99 -6.12 -2.64 -7.98
CA LEU A 99 -6.94 -1.45 -7.72
C LEU A 99 -6.14 -0.33 -7.05
N MET A 100 -5.31 -0.65 -6.06
CA MET A 100 -4.43 0.33 -5.40
C MET A 100 -3.45 0.96 -6.40
N PHE A 101 -2.88 0.14 -7.29
CA PHE A 101 -1.96 0.60 -8.33
C PHE A 101 -2.67 1.53 -9.33
N PHE A 102 -3.86 1.15 -9.78
CA PHE A 102 -4.69 1.97 -10.67
C PHE A 102 -5.07 3.31 -10.05
N VAL A 103 -5.47 3.32 -8.78
CA VAL A 103 -5.80 4.54 -8.03
C VAL A 103 -4.58 5.45 -7.90
N SER A 104 -3.40 4.88 -7.65
CA SER A 104 -2.15 5.63 -7.51
C SER A 104 -1.69 6.26 -8.84
N LEU A 105 -1.80 5.52 -9.95
CA LEU A 105 -1.55 6.05 -11.29
C LEU A 105 -2.53 7.17 -11.66
N SER A 106 -3.82 6.95 -11.40
CA SER A 106 -4.87 7.94 -11.66
C SER A 106 -4.62 9.21 -10.84
N GLY A 107 -4.29 9.07 -9.56
CA GLY A 107 -3.95 10.18 -8.68
C GLY A 107 -2.70 10.94 -9.13
N PHE A 108 -1.66 10.24 -9.60
CA PHE A 108 -0.48 10.88 -10.19
C PHE A 108 -0.82 11.68 -11.45
N ALA A 109 -1.61 11.10 -12.38
CA ALA A 109 -2.03 11.78 -13.59
C ALA A 109 -2.87 13.04 -13.29
N LEU A 110 -3.83 12.94 -12.38
CA LEU A 110 -4.65 14.06 -11.96
C LEU A 110 -3.84 15.16 -11.28
N ARG A 111 -2.90 14.81 -10.39
CA ARG A 111 -2.02 15.80 -9.75
C ARG A 111 -1.11 16.52 -10.73
N ARG A 112 -0.69 15.88 -11.82
CA ARG A 112 0.11 16.52 -12.87
C ARG A 112 -0.68 17.58 -13.64
N MET A 113 -2.00 17.38 -13.76
CA MET A 113 -2.90 18.30 -14.47
C MET A 113 -3.52 19.37 -13.55
N ALA A 114 -3.58 19.10 -12.24
CA ALA A 114 -4.21 19.97 -11.26
C ALA A 114 -3.19 20.95 -10.65
N GLY A 115 -3.64 22.19 -10.37
CA GLY A 115 -2.82 23.15 -9.64
C GLY A 115 -2.56 22.71 -8.18
N LEU A 116 -1.53 23.29 -7.55
CA LEU A 116 -1.11 22.96 -6.17
C LEU A 116 -2.27 22.95 -5.16
N LYS A 117 -3.28 23.79 -5.37
CA LYS A 117 -4.51 23.87 -4.55
C LYS A 117 -5.30 22.56 -4.44
N TRP A 118 -5.23 21.69 -5.45
CA TRP A 118 -5.94 20.42 -5.49
C TRP A 118 -5.08 19.23 -5.11
N ALA A 119 -3.75 19.40 -5.02
CA ALA A 119 -2.82 18.30 -4.79
C ALA A 119 -3.09 17.57 -3.46
N LEU A 120 -3.35 18.33 -2.39
CA LEU A 120 -3.68 17.76 -1.08
C LEU A 120 -5.00 16.99 -1.11
N VAL A 121 -6.05 17.56 -1.72
CA VAL A 121 -7.36 16.91 -1.84
C VAL A 121 -7.26 15.59 -2.61
N LEU A 122 -6.54 15.60 -3.73
CA LEU A 122 -6.31 14.41 -4.53
C LEU A 122 -5.51 13.35 -3.77
N MET A 123 -4.47 13.75 -3.02
CA MET A 123 -3.75 12.82 -2.13
C MET A 123 -4.65 12.22 -1.06
N THR A 124 -5.51 13.02 -0.42
CA THR A 124 -6.44 12.52 0.61
C THR A 124 -7.40 11.48 0.04
N ILE A 125 -8.02 11.75 -1.11
CA ILE A 125 -8.95 10.81 -1.76
C ILE A 125 -8.23 9.52 -2.15
N GLU A 126 -7.05 9.65 -2.78
CA GLU A 126 -6.23 8.51 -3.19
C GLU A 126 -5.87 7.61 -2.00
N THR A 127 -5.36 8.22 -0.91
CA THR A 127 -5.02 7.49 0.32
C THR A 127 -6.24 6.89 0.99
N ALA A 128 -7.39 7.59 1.04
CA ALA A 128 -8.61 7.06 1.63
C ALA A 128 -9.11 5.80 0.90
N ILE A 129 -9.08 5.81 -0.43
CA ILE A 129 -9.45 4.64 -1.24
C ILE A 129 -8.51 3.48 -0.95
N ARG A 130 -7.19 3.71 -0.91
CA ARG A 130 -6.22 2.66 -0.60
C ARG A 130 -6.38 2.09 0.80
N LEU A 131 -6.59 2.94 1.80
CA LEU A 131 -6.87 2.50 3.16
C LEU A 131 -8.14 1.65 3.23
N GLY A 132 -9.19 2.01 2.49
CA GLY A 132 -10.40 1.20 2.35
C GLY A 132 -10.13 -0.19 1.73
N LEU A 133 -9.32 -0.25 0.66
CA LEU A 133 -8.92 -1.51 0.02
C LEU A 133 -8.10 -2.40 0.95
N LEU A 134 -7.13 -1.83 1.66
CA LEU A 134 -6.31 -2.53 2.65
C LEU A 134 -7.15 -3.01 3.84
N ALA A 135 -8.12 -2.21 4.29
CA ALA A 135 -9.02 -2.59 5.39
C ALA A 135 -9.94 -3.74 4.98
N ASN A 136 -10.47 -3.71 3.76
CA ASN A 136 -11.22 -4.82 3.18
C ASN A 136 -10.37 -6.10 3.12
N MET A 137 -9.11 -5.99 2.71
CA MET A 137 -8.20 -7.13 2.66
C MET A 137 -7.95 -7.75 4.04
N LEU A 138 -7.70 -6.93 5.07
CA LEU A 138 -7.61 -7.41 6.45
C LEU A 138 -8.90 -8.13 6.86
N MET A 139 -10.06 -7.51 6.64
CA MET A 139 -11.34 -8.11 7.03
C MET A 139 -11.55 -9.47 6.35
N VAL A 140 -11.33 -9.56 5.03
CA VAL A 140 -11.53 -10.81 4.30
C VAL A 140 -10.60 -11.90 4.83
N VAL A 141 -9.33 -11.60 5.07
CA VAL A 141 -8.41 -12.60 5.60
C VAL A 141 -8.79 -13.00 7.02
N PHE A 142 -9.06 -12.06 7.92
CA PHE A 142 -9.42 -12.38 9.31
C PHE A 142 -10.75 -13.14 9.43
N PHE A 143 -11.72 -12.86 8.56
CA PHE A 143 -13.05 -13.46 8.63
C PHE A 143 -13.15 -14.80 7.91
N PHE A 144 -12.47 -14.97 6.77
CA PHE A 144 -12.54 -16.19 5.97
C PHE A 144 -11.39 -17.17 6.25
N ASP A 145 -10.22 -16.70 6.69
CA ASP A 145 -9.12 -17.57 7.10
C ASP A 145 -9.37 -18.00 8.56
N GLY A 146 -10.20 -19.03 8.74
CA GLY A 146 -10.57 -19.63 10.03
C GLY A 146 -9.42 -20.19 10.86
N ARG A 147 -8.17 -19.84 10.55
CA ARG A 147 -6.95 -20.18 11.31
C ARG A 147 -6.86 -19.51 12.69
N LEU A 148 -7.66 -18.47 12.95
CA LEU A 148 -7.69 -17.76 14.24
C LEU A 148 -8.90 -18.06 15.11
N LEU A 149 -9.93 -18.72 14.58
CA LEU A 149 -11.07 -19.16 15.37
C LEU A 149 -10.87 -20.64 15.74
N PRO A 150 -10.79 -21.00 17.04
CA PRO A 150 -10.75 -22.40 17.42
C PRO A 150 -12.00 -23.10 16.87
N ALA A 151 -11.82 -24.34 16.43
CA ALA A 151 -12.87 -25.17 15.81
C ALA A 151 -14.15 -25.34 16.65
N SER A 152 -14.17 -24.86 17.90
CA SER A 152 -15.32 -24.82 18.80
C SER A 152 -16.46 -23.89 18.34
N TYR A 153 -16.24 -23.02 17.36
CA TYR A 153 -17.28 -22.09 16.86
C TYR A 153 -18.07 -22.59 15.65
N TYR A 154 -17.76 -23.78 15.12
CA TYR A 154 -18.47 -24.39 14.00
C TYR A 154 -19.44 -25.52 14.43
N GLN A 155 -19.81 -25.55 15.72
CA GLN A 155 -20.85 -26.43 16.24
C GLN A 155 -22.15 -25.69 16.50
#